data_AF-A0A9D2H821-F1
#
_entry.id   AF-A0A9D2H821-F1
#
_cell.length_a   1.000
_cell.length_b   1.000
_cell.length_c   1.000
_cell.angle_alpha   90.00
_cell.angle_beta   90.00
_cell.angle_gamma   90.00
#
_symmetry.space_group_name_H-M   'P 1'
#
loop_
_entity.id
_entity.type
_entity.pdbx_description
1 polymer ?
#
loop_
_entity_poly.entity_id
_entity_poly.type
_entity_poly.pdbx_seq_one_letter_code
_entity_poly.pdbx_strand_id
1 'polypeptide(L)'
;MHQRDVANALNIDRTVYQACEYDTHDYYPVELLEKLAVFYHISAENLMDEYHLFLYHDPGTQIKQFRKQHGYTQEQLADKLGVWKQSVRAWEKGYKKISKEHYNRFMELKKNA
;
A
#
# COMPACT_ATOMS: atom_id res chain seq x y z
N MET A 1 12.91 19.94 -17.15
CA MET A 1 11.57 20.06 -16.55
C MET A 1 11.77 20.43 -15.09
N HIS A 2 11.24 21.56 -14.61
CA HIS A 2 11.41 21.95 -13.21
C HIS A 2 10.39 21.21 -12.33
N GLN A 3 10.74 20.92 -11.07
CA GLN A 3 9.84 20.33 -10.06
C GLN A 3 8.47 21.03 -10.01
N ARG A 4 8.46 22.36 -10.20
CA ARG A 4 7.24 23.18 -10.22
C ARG A 4 6.34 22.87 -11.41
N ASP A 5 6.92 22.54 -12.57
CA ASP A 5 6.17 22.22 -13.79
C ASP A 5 5.43 20.88 -13.63
N VAL A 6 6.09 19.90 -12.99
CA VAL A 6 5.50 18.58 -12.70
C VAL A 6 4.42 18.71 -11.62
N ALA A 7 4.69 19.42 -10.52
CA ALA A 7 3.71 19.66 -9.47
C ALA A 7 2.45 20.36 -9.99
N ASN A 8 2.62 21.39 -10.84
CA ASN A 8 1.52 22.09 -11.49
C ASN A 8 0.74 21.18 -12.46
N ALA A 9 1.43 20.34 -13.24
CA ALA A 9 0.79 19.40 -14.16
C ALA A 9 -0.05 18.33 -13.44
N LEU A 10 0.38 17.90 -12.24
CA LEU A 10 -0.31 16.89 -11.44
C LEU A 10 -1.36 17.46 -10.49
N ASN A 11 -1.46 18.80 -10.42
CA ASN A 11 -2.26 19.56 -9.47
C ASN A 11 -1.98 19.14 -8.02
N ILE A 12 -0.69 19.06 -7.67
CA ILE A 12 -0.21 18.75 -6.32
C ILE A 12 0.70 19.86 -5.82
N ASP A 13 0.81 19.99 -4.50
CA ASP A 13 1.74 20.94 -3.92
C ASP A 13 3.19 20.55 -4.27
N ARG A 14 4.03 21.55 -4.59
CA ARG A 14 5.44 21.34 -4.94
C ARG A 14 6.18 20.57 -3.84
N THR A 15 5.85 20.80 -2.57
CA THR A 15 6.47 20.09 -1.44
C THR A 15 6.11 18.61 -1.41
N VAL A 16 4.92 18.23 -1.88
CA VAL A 16 4.51 16.83 -2.04
C VAL A 16 5.34 16.16 -3.12
N TYR A 17 5.55 16.83 -4.26
CA TYR A 17 6.42 16.32 -5.32
C TYR A 17 7.88 16.24 -4.88
N GLN A 18 8.38 17.27 -4.20
CA GLN A 18 9.72 17.30 -3.62
C GLN A 18 9.93 16.12 -2.66
N ALA A 19 8.95 15.83 -1.80
CA ALA A 19 8.96 14.68 -0.90
C ALA A 19 8.85 13.32 -1.60
N CYS A 20 8.47 13.28 -2.88
CA CYS A 20 8.58 12.07 -3.70
C CYS A 20 10.00 11.87 -4.25
N GLU A 21 10.72 12.96 -4.53
CA GLU A 21 12.10 12.89 -5.00
C GLU A 21 13.09 12.57 -3.88
N TYR A 22 12.76 12.94 -2.64
CA TYR A 22 13.51 12.55 -1.45
C TYR A 22 12.87 11.31 -0.83
N ASP A 23 13.62 10.23 -0.61
CA ASP A 23 13.20 8.95 -0.02
C ASP A 23 12.84 9.05 1.49
N THR A 24 12.16 10.13 1.88
CA THR A 24 11.85 10.47 3.26
C THR A 24 10.41 10.12 3.63
N HIS A 25 9.63 9.52 2.71
CA HIS A 25 8.23 9.12 2.95
C HIS A 25 8.06 7.61 2.81
N ASP A 26 7.56 6.98 3.87
CA ASP A 26 7.24 5.55 3.90
C ASP A 26 6.02 5.17 3.05
N TYR A 27 5.27 6.16 2.55
CA TYR A 27 4.02 5.97 1.81
C TYR A 27 3.72 7.13 0.86
N TYR A 28 3.44 6.79 -0.39
CA TYR A 28 2.90 7.65 -1.42
C TYR A 28 1.45 7.26 -1.72
N PRO A 29 0.51 8.22 -1.78
CA PRO A 29 -0.85 7.95 -2.23
C PRO A 29 -0.84 7.27 -3.60
N VAL A 30 -1.62 6.20 -3.75
CA VAL A 30 -1.68 5.43 -4.99
C VAL A 30 -2.12 6.32 -6.16
N GLU A 31 -3.06 7.23 -5.89
CA GLU A 31 -3.59 8.18 -6.87
C GLU A 31 -2.52 9.15 -7.38
N LEU A 32 -1.51 9.46 -6.56
CA LEU A 32 -0.38 10.28 -6.98
C LEU A 32 0.53 9.50 -7.93
N LEU A 33 0.81 8.23 -7.62
CA LEU A 33 1.64 7.36 -8.45
C LEU A 33 0.98 7.11 -9.82
N GLU A 34 -0.35 6.97 -9.87
CA GLU A 34 -1.09 6.87 -11.13
C GLU A 34 -0.96 8.14 -11.99
N LYS A 35 -1.09 9.33 -11.39
CA LYS A 35 -0.93 10.59 -12.13
C LYS A 35 0.49 10.75 -12.66
N LEU A 36 1.50 10.38 -11.87
CA LEU A 36 2.91 10.38 -12.28
C LEU A 36 3.13 9.42 -13.45
N ALA A 37 2.57 8.22 -13.38
CA ALA A 37 2.69 7.21 -14.43
C ALA A 37 2.14 7.70 -15.77
N VAL A 38 0.95 8.32 -15.74
CA VAL A 38 0.34 8.95 -16.92
C VAL A 38 1.23 10.06 -17.47
N PHE A 39 1.79 10.89 -16.59
CA PHE A 39 2.64 12.02 -16.98
C PHE A 39 3.97 11.58 -17.61
N TYR A 40 4.59 10.52 -17.09
CA TYR A 40 5.85 9.98 -17.61
C TYR A 40 5.66 8.92 -18.71
N HIS A 41 4.42 8.59 -19.07
CA HIS A 41 4.08 7.56 -20.04
C HIS A 41 4.68 6.18 -19.71
N ILE A 42 4.67 5.81 -18.42
CA ILE A 42 5.14 4.51 -17.91
C ILE A 42 4.00 3.80 -17.15
N SER A 43 4.18 2.52 -16.85
CA SER A 43 3.25 1.81 -15.96
C SER A 43 3.36 2.36 -14.52
N ALA A 44 2.24 2.51 -13.83
CA ALA A 44 2.22 2.93 -12.42
C ALA A 44 2.92 1.91 -11.51
N GLU A 45 2.90 0.64 -11.89
CA GLU A 45 3.61 -0.43 -11.19
C GLU A 45 5.13 -0.20 -11.17
N ASN A 46 5.69 0.44 -12.21
CA ASN A 46 7.14 0.73 -12.27
C ASN A 46 7.58 1.80 -11.26
N LEU A 47 6.62 2.53 -10.68
CA LEU A 47 6.86 3.55 -9.67
C LEU A 47 6.63 3.01 -8.25
N MET A 48 6.12 1.79 -8.11
CA MET A 48 5.67 1.24 -6.83
C MET A 48 6.68 0.22 -6.28
N ASP A 49 6.98 0.33 -4.98
CA ASP A 49 7.63 -0.76 -4.25
C ASP A 49 6.63 -1.91 -3.95
N GLU A 50 7.11 -3.01 -3.37
CA GLU A 50 6.27 -4.17 -3.03
C GLU A 50 5.07 -3.82 -2.13
N TYR A 51 5.22 -2.82 -1.25
CA TYR A 51 4.15 -2.38 -0.36
C TYR A 51 3.10 -1.57 -1.11
N HIS A 52 3.52 -0.66 -1.99
CA HIS A 52 2.61 0.13 -2.82
C HIS A 52 1.88 -0.76 -3.83
N LEU A 53 2.56 -1.73 -4.45
CA LEU A 53 1.92 -2.74 -5.31
C LEU A 53 0.87 -3.54 -4.53
N PHE A 54 1.19 -3.94 -3.30
CA PHE A 54 0.22 -4.64 -2.45
C PHE A 54 -1.02 -3.79 -2.16
N LEU A 55 -0.85 -2.50 -1.87
CA LEU A 55 -1.97 -1.57 -1.67
C LEU A 55 -2.76 -1.30 -2.96
N TYR A 56 -2.09 -1.32 -4.11
CA TYR A 56 -2.70 -1.14 -5.43
C TYR A 56 -3.63 -2.30 -5.79
N HIS A 57 -3.22 -3.53 -5.50
CA HIS A 57 -3.95 -4.74 -5.91
C HIS A 57 -4.98 -5.24 -4.87
N ASP A 58 -5.80 -4.36 -4.32
CA ASP A 58 -6.85 -4.70 -3.34
C ASP A 58 -6.34 -5.52 -2.13
N PRO A 59 -5.68 -4.86 -1.16
CA PRO A 59 -5.08 -5.53 -0.02
C PRO A 59 -6.10 -6.28 0.84
N GLY A 60 -7.36 -5.79 0.89
CA GLY A 60 -8.43 -6.41 1.67
C GLY A 60 -8.79 -7.79 1.13
N THR A 61 -8.92 -7.91 -0.20
CA THR A 61 -9.18 -9.20 -0.85
C THR A 61 -7.99 -10.15 -0.69
N GLN A 62 -6.75 -9.67 -0.88
CA GLN A 62 -5.55 -10.49 -0.71
C GLN A 62 -5.41 -11.07 0.70
N ILE A 63 -5.62 -10.25 1.75
CA ILE A 63 -5.59 -10.68 3.16
C ILE A 63 -6.67 -11.74 3.40
N LYS A 64 -7.89 -11.50 2.92
CA LYS A 64 -9.02 -12.40 3.10
C LYS A 64 -8.82 -13.74 2.39
N GLN A 65 -8.25 -13.72 1.18
CA GLN A 65 -7.92 -14.93 0.42
C GLN A 65 -6.89 -15.76 1.16
N PHE A 66 -5.76 -15.15 1.57
CA PHE A 66 -4.72 -15.83 2.35
C PHE A 66 -5.32 -16.47 3.61
N ARG A 67 -6.12 -15.71 4.37
CA ARG A 67 -6.76 -16.18 5.59
C ARG A 67 -7.62 -17.42 5.35
N LYS A 68 -8.45 -17.38 4.31
CA LYS A 68 -9.36 -18.49 3.95
C LYS A 68 -8.60 -19.71 3.44
N GLN A 69 -7.56 -19.51 2.63
CA GLN A 69 -6.71 -20.59 2.11
C GLN A 69 -6.07 -21.41 3.24
N HIS A 70 -5.70 -20.76 4.33
CA HIS A 70 -5.08 -21.41 5.50
C HIS A 70 -6.09 -21.80 6.59
N GLY A 71 -7.39 -21.68 6.33
CA GLY A 71 -8.44 -22.06 7.29
C GLY A 71 -8.51 -21.18 8.53
N TYR A 72 -7.92 -19.99 8.52
CA TYR A 72 -7.89 -19.11 9.68
C TYR A 72 -9.20 -18.33 9.88
N THR A 73 -9.60 -18.15 11.13
CA THR A 73 -10.58 -17.13 11.51
C THR A 73 -9.92 -15.75 11.50
N GLN A 74 -10.74 -14.68 11.50
CA GLN A 74 -10.21 -13.32 11.63
C GLN A 74 -9.43 -13.12 12.94
N GLU A 75 -9.83 -13.79 14.02
CA GLU A 75 -9.12 -13.78 15.31
C GLU A 75 -7.76 -14.45 15.18
N GLN A 76 -7.69 -15.66 14.63
CA GLN A 76 -6.44 -16.41 14.49
C GLN A 76 -5.41 -15.69 13.62
N LEU A 77 -5.86 -15.01 12.56
CA LEU A 77 -4.96 -14.18 11.76
C LEU A 77 -4.50 -12.95 12.55
N ALA A 78 -5.40 -12.34 13.34
CA ALA A 78 -5.06 -11.18 14.15
C ALA A 78 -4.02 -11.53 15.24
N ASP A 79 -4.19 -12.67 15.91
CA ASP A 79 -3.25 -13.21 16.90
C ASP A 79 -1.85 -13.42 16.29
N LYS A 80 -1.79 -14.02 15.10
CA LYS A 80 -0.52 -14.25 14.37
C LYS A 80 0.17 -12.95 13.98
N LEU A 81 -0.59 -11.88 13.74
CA LEU A 81 -0.07 -10.57 13.35
C LEU A 81 0.14 -9.61 14.53
N GLY A 82 -0.22 -10.03 15.75
CA GLY A 82 -0.14 -9.20 16.95
C GLY A 82 -1.09 -8.00 16.93
N VAL A 83 -2.26 -8.13 16.30
CA VAL A 83 -3.26 -7.05 16.19
C VAL A 83 -4.62 -7.47 16.71
N TRP A 84 -5.52 -6.52 16.88
CA TRP A 84 -6.91 -6.78 17.20
C TRP A 84 -7.67 -7.34 15.99
N LYS A 85 -8.62 -8.25 16.21
CA LYS A 85 -9.54 -8.78 15.17
C LYS A 85 -10.21 -7.68 14.35
N GLN A 86 -10.57 -6.57 14.98
CA GLN A 86 -11.19 -5.41 14.35
C GLN A 86 -10.30 -4.80 13.26
N SER A 87 -8.97 -4.84 13.43
CA SER A 87 -8.01 -4.39 12.41
C SER A 87 -8.10 -5.27 11.18
N VAL A 88 -8.02 -6.59 11.33
CA VAL A 88 -8.18 -7.54 10.22
C VAL A 88 -9.52 -7.35 9.52
N ARG A 89 -10.61 -7.22 10.28
CA ARG A 89 -11.95 -6.95 9.70
C ARG A 89 -11.99 -5.64 8.91
N ALA A 90 -11.35 -4.58 9.40
CA ALA A 90 -11.31 -3.29 8.72
C ALA A 90 -10.49 -3.36 7.43
N TRP A 91 -9.35 -4.08 7.43
CA TRP A 91 -8.53 -4.31 6.26
C TRP A 91 -9.28 -5.10 5.19
N GLU A 92 -9.90 -6.23 5.54
CA GLU A 92 -10.65 -7.08 4.61
C GLU A 92 -11.87 -6.39 3.99
N LYS A 93 -12.38 -5.33 4.63
CA LYS A 93 -13.49 -4.51 4.13
C LYS A 93 -13.04 -3.25 3.39
N GLY A 94 -11.74 -2.98 3.34
CA GLY A 94 -11.20 -1.74 2.76
C GLY A 94 -11.48 -0.49 3.59
N TYR A 95 -11.93 -0.61 4.85
CA TYR A 95 -12.21 0.55 5.71
C TYR A 95 -10.93 1.20 6.25
N LYS A 96 -9.84 0.43 6.34
CA LYS A 96 -8.53 0.91 6.76
C LYS A 96 -7.46 0.25 5.90
N LYS A 97 -6.41 1.00 5.57
CA LYS A 97 -5.18 0.44 5.02
C LYS A 97 -4.38 -0.26 6.12
N ILE A 98 -3.67 -1.33 5.74
CA ILE A 98 -2.64 -1.93 6.59
C ILE A 98 -1.41 -1.02 6.59
N SER A 99 -0.77 -0.79 7.73
CA SER A 99 0.49 -0.04 7.77
C SER A 99 1.65 -0.88 7.23
N LYS A 100 2.74 -0.22 6.82
CA LYS A 100 3.95 -0.90 6.31
C LYS A 100 4.51 -1.92 7.30
N GLU A 101 4.52 -1.58 8.59
CA GLU A 101 4.91 -2.50 9.68
C GLU A 101 4.07 -3.79 9.71
N HIS A 102 2.73 -3.67 9.69
CA HIS A 102 1.85 -4.84 9.73
C HIS A 102 1.86 -5.61 8.40
N TYR A 103 2.08 -4.92 7.28
CA TYR A 103 2.33 -5.56 5.99
C TYR A 103 3.60 -6.42 6.04
N ASN A 104 4.69 -5.93 6.61
CA ASN A 104 5.92 -6.72 6.75
C ASN A 104 5.67 -7.99 7.57
N ARG A 105 4.98 -7.89 8.71
CA ARG A 105 4.57 -9.07 9.50
C ARG A 105 3.69 -10.04 8.70
N PHE A 106 2.77 -9.51 7.91
CA PHE A 106 1.91 -10.32 7.04
C PHE A 106 2.71 -11.05 5.95
N MET A 107 3.69 -10.38 5.35
CA MET A 107 4.58 -11.00 4.36
C MET A 107 5.52 -12.04 4.98
N GLU A 108 6.03 -11.80 6.19
CA GLU A 108 6.77 -12.80 6.96
C GLU A 108 5.90 -14.02 7.28
N LEU A 109 4.67 -13.81 7.73
CA LEU A 109 3.72 -14.89 7.98
C LEU A 109 3.45 -15.71 6.70
N LYS A 110 3.29 -15.04 5.54
CA LYS A 110 3.09 -15.70 4.24
C LYS A 110 4.30 -16.55 3.80
N LYS A 111 5.52 -16.17 4.18
CA LYS A 111 6.74 -16.93 3.86
C LYS A 111 6.88 -18.20 4.70
N ASN A 112 6.27 -18.22 5.89
CA ASN A 112 6.41 -19.29 6.88
C ASN A 112 5.18 -20.21 6.98
N ALA A 113 4.16 -20.00 6.14
CA ALA A 113 2.90 -20.74 6.12
C ALA A 113 2.93 -21.83 5.03
#